data_AF-A0A965Z8I7-F1
#
_entry.id   AF-A0A965Z8I7-F1
#
_cell.length_a   1.000
_cell.length_b   1.000
_cell.length_c   1.000
_cell.angle_alpha   90.00
_cell.angle_beta   90.00
_cell.angle_gamma   90.00
#
_symmetry.space_group_name_H-M   'P 1'
#
loop_
_entity.id
_entity.type
_entity.pdbx_description
1 polymer ?
#
loop_
_entity_poly.entity_id
_entity_poly.type
_entity_poly.pdbx_seq_one_letter_code
_entity_poly.pdbx_strand_id
1 'polypeptide(L)'
;MKNKTHFGRDGADSFLDVFITDAGSAQTLLVCKPNSYSASGAKEYFGRHLADNVVTFSDFAPNPKEEEVLRGVDLFRRNNIQAIVAVGGGSVIDMAKLINYFGNTGQTLDDYATGDLPASVETCPMLAGRFVPMV
;
A
#
# COMPACT_ATOMS: atom_id res chain seq x y z
N MET A 1 2.97 0.33 15.70
CA MET A 1 4.28 0.89 15.27
C MET A 1 4.14 2.40 15.09
N LYS A 2 5.12 3.24 15.49
CA LYS A 2 5.07 4.69 15.21
C LYS A 2 5.44 4.93 13.74
N ASN A 3 4.78 5.90 13.08
CA ASN A 3 5.14 6.31 11.72
C ASN A 3 6.60 6.77 11.68
N LYS A 4 7.40 6.22 10.76
CA LYS A 4 8.78 6.64 10.47
C LYS A 4 8.80 7.31 9.11
N THR A 5 9.57 8.39 8.97
CA THR A 5 9.67 9.16 7.74
C THR A 5 11.12 9.24 7.31
N HIS A 6 11.38 8.94 6.04
CA HIS A 6 12.70 8.94 5.44
C HIS A 6 12.70 9.87 4.22
N PHE A 7 13.79 10.62 4.02
CA PHE A 7 13.96 11.58 2.92
C PHE A 7 15.34 11.40 2.27
N GLY A 8 15.46 11.84 1.02
CA GLY A 8 16.72 11.81 0.27
C GLY A 8 16.86 10.58 -0.63
N ARG A 9 17.94 10.59 -1.43
CA ARG A 9 18.26 9.56 -2.43
C ARG A 9 18.33 8.15 -1.84
N ASP A 10 18.90 8.03 -0.64
CA ASP A 10 19.11 6.75 0.05
C ASP A 10 17.99 6.43 1.06
N GLY A 11 16.94 7.26 1.09
CA GLY A 11 15.80 7.11 2.00
C GLY A 11 14.95 5.87 1.70
N ALA A 12 14.99 5.40 0.45
CA ALA A 12 14.33 4.15 0.05
C ALA A 12 15.08 2.92 0.60
N ASP A 13 16.41 2.88 0.44
CA ASP A 13 17.25 1.71 0.79
C ASP A 13 17.26 1.45 2.30
N SER A 14 17.46 2.51 3.09
CA SER A 14 17.45 2.41 4.54
C SER A 14 16.07 2.08 5.14
N PHE A 15 15.01 2.07 4.32
CA PHE A 15 13.63 1.77 4.74
C PHE A 15 13.12 0.43 4.21
N LEU A 16 13.48 0.04 3.00
CA LEU A 16 13.10 -1.25 2.43
C LEU A 16 13.70 -2.40 3.19
N ASP A 17 14.96 -2.30 3.62
CA ASP A 17 15.57 -3.36 4.43
C ASP A 17 14.78 -3.59 5.71
N VAL A 18 14.29 -2.53 6.37
CA VAL A 18 13.47 -2.67 7.58
C VAL A 18 12.10 -3.26 7.25
N PHE A 19 11.44 -2.75 6.20
CA PHE A 19 10.09 -3.18 5.83
C PHE A 19 10.07 -4.63 5.31
N ILE A 20 11.04 -5.01 4.49
CA ILE A 20 11.17 -6.35 3.89
C ILE A 20 11.75 -7.33 4.89
N THR A 21 12.61 -6.92 5.82
CA THR A 21 13.08 -7.83 6.88
C THR A 21 11.97 -8.11 7.91
N ASP A 22 11.15 -7.11 8.27
CA ASP A 22 10.01 -7.31 9.18
C ASP A 22 8.80 -7.97 8.49
N ALA A 23 8.57 -7.72 7.19
CA ALA A 23 7.48 -8.35 6.43
C ALA A 23 7.88 -9.71 5.83
N GLY A 24 9.17 -9.97 5.61
CA GLY A 24 9.68 -11.24 5.06
C GLY A 24 9.07 -11.62 3.71
N SER A 25 8.81 -12.93 3.53
CA SER A 25 8.09 -13.56 2.42
C SER A 25 6.56 -13.35 2.47
N ALA A 26 6.08 -12.35 3.22
CA ALA A 26 4.67 -11.97 3.26
C ALA A 26 4.13 -11.68 1.86
N GLN A 27 2.89 -12.12 1.62
CA GLN A 27 2.16 -11.70 0.45
C GLN A 27 1.92 -10.18 0.53
N THR A 28 2.54 -9.45 -0.39
CA THR A 28 2.57 -7.99 -0.40
C THR A 28 1.63 -7.44 -1.44
N LEU A 29 0.82 -6.45 -1.07
CA LEU A 29 0.00 -5.71 -2.00
C LEU A 29 0.74 -4.44 -2.45
N LEU A 30 1.08 -4.37 -3.73
CA LEU A 30 1.56 -3.16 -4.37
C LEU A 30 0.38 -2.33 -4.88
N VAL A 31 0.18 -1.14 -4.30
CA VAL A 31 -0.82 -0.17 -4.75
C VAL A 31 -0.11 0.94 -5.53
N CYS A 32 -0.44 1.13 -6.80
CA CYS A 32 0.26 2.12 -7.63
C CYS A 32 -0.58 2.62 -8.81
N LYS A 33 -0.07 3.62 -9.56
CA LYS A 33 -0.55 3.95 -10.91
C LYS A 33 0.47 3.47 -11.94
N PRO A 34 0.10 2.71 -12.98
CA PRO A 34 1.08 2.02 -13.84
C PRO A 34 2.09 2.96 -14.50
N ASN A 35 1.60 4.09 -15.03
CA ASN A 35 2.44 5.09 -15.71
C ASN A 35 3.41 5.77 -14.74
N SER A 36 2.92 6.25 -13.60
CA SER A 36 3.76 6.91 -12.61
C SER A 36 4.78 5.96 -11.97
N TYR A 37 4.37 4.72 -11.69
CA TYR A 37 5.22 3.68 -11.12
C TYR A 37 6.39 3.31 -12.04
N SER A 38 6.11 3.18 -13.33
CA SER A 38 7.13 2.86 -14.33
C SER A 38 8.05 4.06 -14.61
N ALA A 39 7.49 5.28 -14.73
CA ALA A 39 8.26 6.47 -15.05
C ALA A 39 9.17 6.94 -13.90
N SER A 40 8.88 6.59 -12.65
CA SER A 40 9.61 7.10 -11.48
C SER A 40 10.87 6.30 -11.12
N GLY A 41 11.20 5.23 -11.84
CA GLY A 41 12.24 4.27 -11.46
C GLY A 41 11.84 3.34 -10.31
N ALA A 42 10.59 3.43 -9.83
CA ALA A 42 10.12 2.62 -8.72
C ALA A 42 9.87 1.17 -9.14
N LYS A 43 9.49 0.95 -10.40
CA LYS A 43 9.33 -0.40 -10.95
C LYS A 43 10.61 -1.22 -10.87
N GLU A 44 11.72 -0.65 -11.33
CA GLU A 44 13.04 -1.28 -11.31
C GLU A 44 13.54 -1.46 -9.88
N TYR A 45 13.23 -0.50 -9.02
CA TYR A 45 13.60 -0.54 -7.61
C TYR A 45 12.86 -1.66 -6.86
N PHE A 46 11.53 -1.63 -6.82
CA PHE A 46 10.74 -2.64 -6.10
C PHE A 46 10.76 -4.01 -6.79
N GLY A 47 10.90 -4.08 -8.11
CA GLY A 47 11.03 -5.34 -8.83
C GLY A 47 12.27 -6.14 -8.42
N ARG A 48 13.33 -5.48 -7.95
CA ARG A 48 14.53 -6.14 -7.39
C ARG A 48 14.33 -6.67 -5.97
N HIS A 49 13.34 -6.15 -5.24
CA HIS A 49 13.19 -6.38 -3.81
C HIS A 49 11.93 -7.19 -3.44
N LEU A 50 10.92 -7.24 -4.31
CA LEU A 50 9.62 -7.86 -4.01
C LEU A 50 9.25 -9.04 -4.94
N ALA A 51 10.20 -9.63 -5.65
CA ALA A 51 9.95 -10.41 -6.88
C ALA A 51 8.97 -11.60 -6.76
N ASP A 52 8.90 -12.28 -5.61
CA ASP A 52 8.23 -13.59 -5.55
C ASP A 52 6.83 -13.58 -4.88
N ASN A 53 6.44 -12.52 -4.16
CA ASN A 53 5.20 -12.50 -3.35
C ASN A 53 4.44 -11.16 -3.48
N VAL A 54 4.20 -10.70 -4.70
CA VAL A 54 3.48 -9.42 -4.94
C VAL A 54 2.20 -9.61 -5.72
N VAL A 55 1.14 -9.04 -5.17
CA VAL A 55 -0.13 -8.78 -5.85
C VAL A 55 -0.22 -7.29 -6.14
N THR A 56 -0.58 -6.91 -7.37
CA THR A 56 -0.67 -5.49 -7.75
C THR A 56 -2.12 -5.03 -7.84
N PHE A 57 -2.43 -3.89 -7.23
CA PHE A 57 -3.69 -3.17 -7.41
C PHE A 57 -3.43 -1.77 -7.98
N SER A 58 -3.81 -1.56 -9.23
CA SER A 58 -3.52 -0.32 -9.95
C SER A 58 -4.69 0.27 -10.72
N ASP A 59 -5.81 -0.45 -10.77
CA ASP A 59 -6.99 -0.09 -11.54
C ASP A 59 -8.02 0.61 -10.66
N PHE A 60 -7.82 1.91 -10.47
CA PHE A 60 -8.73 2.80 -9.73
C PHE A 60 -8.64 4.23 -10.26
N ALA A 61 -9.57 5.11 -9.90
CA ALA A 61 -9.52 6.52 -10.26
C ALA A 61 -8.58 7.32 -9.33
N PRO A 62 -8.20 8.56 -9.68
CA PRO A 62 -7.51 9.47 -8.75
C PRO A 62 -8.36 9.87 -7.54
N ASN A 63 -9.69 9.83 -7.67
CA ASN A 63 -10.61 10.01 -6.55
C ASN A 63 -11.25 8.63 -6.27
N PRO A 64 -10.74 7.87 -5.29
CA PRO A 64 -11.17 6.51 -5.00
C PRO A 64 -12.69 6.42 -4.84
N LYS A 65 -13.35 5.62 -5.67
CA LYS A 65 -14.76 5.28 -5.48
C LYS A 65 -14.87 4.09 -4.54
N GLU A 66 -15.99 4.00 -3.83
CA GLU A 66 -16.33 2.88 -2.95
C GLU A 66 -16.13 1.51 -3.62
N GLU A 67 -16.67 1.32 -4.83
CA GLU A 67 -16.53 0.06 -5.58
C GLU A 67 -15.05 -0.32 -5.83
N GLU A 68 -14.17 0.67 -5.98
CA GLU A 68 -12.74 0.45 -6.19
C GLU A 68 -12.04 0.04 -4.89
N VAL A 69 -12.44 0.64 -3.77
CA VAL A 69 -11.98 0.23 -2.43
C VAL A 69 -12.38 -1.22 -2.18
N LEU A 70 -13.65 -1.57 -2.42
CA LEU A 70 -14.16 -2.92 -2.20
C LEU A 70 -13.43 -3.97 -3.06
N ARG A 71 -13.12 -3.66 -4.33
CA ARG A 71 -12.27 -4.54 -5.17
C ARG A 71 -10.86 -4.71 -4.59
N GLY A 72 -10.26 -3.64 -4.08
CA GLY A 72 -8.95 -3.70 -3.42
C GLY A 72 -8.98 -4.53 -2.13
N VAL A 73 -10.04 -4.42 -1.33
CA VAL A 73 -10.27 -5.19 -0.10
C VAL A 73 -10.49 -6.68 -0.39
N ASP A 74 -11.27 -6.99 -1.41
CA ASP A 74 -11.49 -8.36 -1.86
C ASP A 74 -10.17 -9.00 -2.35
N LEU A 75 -9.36 -8.26 -3.12
CA LEU A 75 -8.04 -8.68 -3.53
C LEU A 75 -7.11 -8.90 -2.32
N PHE A 76 -7.15 -8.00 -1.34
CA PHE A 76 -6.38 -8.10 -0.10
C PHE A 76 -6.69 -9.41 0.65
N ARG A 77 -7.97 -9.70 0.88
CA ARG A 77 -8.41 -10.88 1.64
C ARG A 77 -8.14 -12.17 0.89
N ARG A 78 -8.46 -12.23 -0.42
CA ARG A 78 -8.29 -13.45 -1.24
C ARG A 78 -6.84 -13.90 -1.35
N ASN A 79 -5.90 -12.96 -1.34
CA ASN A 79 -4.48 -13.26 -1.47
C ASN A 79 -3.77 -13.39 -0.12
N ASN A 80 -4.49 -13.28 1.02
CA ASN A 80 -3.91 -13.28 2.36
C ASN A 80 -2.77 -12.26 2.50
N ILE A 81 -3.04 -11.02 2.05
CA ILE A 81 -2.06 -9.94 2.11
C ILE A 81 -1.68 -9.65 3.56
N GLN A 82 -0.39 -9.53 3.81
CA GLN A 82 0.21 -9.29 5.12
C GLN A 82 1.05 -8.00 5.18
N ALA A 83 1.28 -7.36 4.03
CA ALA A 83 1.98 -6.09 3.93
C ALA A 83 1.49 -5.27 2.74
N ILE A 84 1.55 -3.94 2.82
CA ILE A 84 1.17 -3.05 1.71
C ILE A 84 2.32 -2.11 1.35
N VAL A 85 2.59 -1.98 0.06
CA VAL A 85 3.51 -0.99 -0.51
C VAL A 85 2.73 -0.06 -1.43
N ALA A 86 2.61 1.20 -1.05
CA ALA A 86 1.92 2.24 -1.79
C ALA A 86 2.93 3.16 -2.51
N VAL A 87 2.92 3.15 -3.85
CA VAL A 87 3.85 3.92 -4.68
C VAL A 87 3.10 4.91 -5.55
N GLY A 88 3.14 6.18 -5.17
CA GLY A 88 2.49 7.25 -5.92
C GLY A 88 2.20 8.50 -5.12
N GLY A 89 1.19 9.26 -5.57
CA GLY A 89 0.70 10.46 -4.87
C GLY A 89 -0.38 10.15 -3.83
N GLY A 90 -1.04 11.20 -3.33
CA GLY A 90 -2.05 11.09 -2.26
C GLY A 90 -3.15 10.06 -2.53
N SER A 91 -3.67 10.01 -3.75
CA SER A 91 -4.72 9.05 -4.13
C SER A 91 -4.32 7.58 -4.00
N VAL A 92 -3.05 7.26 -4.27
CA VAL A 92 -2.51 5.91 -4.11
C VAL A 92 -2.38 5.57 -2.62
N ILE A 93 -1.90 6.53 -1.83
CA ILE A 93 -1.71 6.36 -0.39
C ILE A 93 -3.06 6.20 0.32
N ASP A 94 -4.05 7.00 -0.04
CA ASP A 94 -5.38 6.93 0.56
C ASP A 94 -6.11 5.65 0.17
N MET A 95 -6.00 5.20 -1.08
CA MET A 95 -6.49 3.88 -1.50
C MET A 95 -5.85 2.76 -0.67
N ALA A 96 -4.52 2.79 -0.50
CA ALA A 96 -3.80 1.80 0.30
C ALA A 96 -4.25 1.78 1.76
N LYS A 97 -4.48 2.95 2.38
CA LYS A 97 -4.99 3.05 3.76
C LYS A 97 -6.40 2.45 3.89
N LEU A 98 -7.30 2.77 2.95
CA LEU A 98 -8.66 2.24 2.96
C LEU A 98 -8.64 0.72 2.81
N ILE A 99 -7.85 0.19 1.87
CA ILE A 99 -7.67 -1.26 1.70
C ILE A 99 -7.09 -1.89 2.97
N ASN A 100 -6.07 -1.28 3.60
CA ASN A 100 -5.49 -1.80 4.83
C ASN A 100 -6.52 -1.87 5.96
N TYR A 101 -7.30 -0.80 6.12
CA TYR A 101 -8.31 -0.68 7.16
C TYR A 101 -9.43 -1.71 6.96
N PHE A 102 -10.09 -1.72 5.81
CA PHE A 102 -11.20 -2.62 5.53
C PHE A 102 -10.75 -4.06 5.25
N GLY A 103 -9.52 -4.26 4.78
CA GLY A 103 -8.92 -5.58 4.60
C GLY A 103 -8.76 -6.33 5.92
N ASN A 104 -8.33 -5.61 6.98
CA ASN A 104 -8.11 -6.18 8.31
C ASN A 104 -9.34 -6.09 9.23
N THR A 105 -10.38 -5.36 8.84
CA THR A 105 -11.61 -5.24 9.64
C THR A 105 -12.78 -5.93 8.95
N GLY A 106 -13.79 -6.34 9.73
CA GLY A 106 -15.09 -6.75 9.20
C GLY A 106 -16.04 -5.58 8.92
N GLN A 107 -15.57 -4.34 9.02
CA GLN A 107 -16.40 -3.15 8.94
C GLN A 107 -16.77 -2.79 7.52
N THR A 108 -17.91 -2.12 7.40
CA THR A 108 -18.45 -1.58 6.16
C THR A 108 -18.06 -0.11 5.98
N LEU A 109 -18.24 0.40 4.76
CA LEU A 109 -18.07 1.83 4.49
C LEU A 109 -19.11 2.68 5.22
N ASP A 110 -20.31 2.13 5.49
CA ASP A 110 -21.35 2.79 6.27
C ASP A 110 -20.96 2.95 7.74
N ASP A 111 -20.36 1.92 8.35
CA ASP A 111 -19.81 2.00 9.72
C ASP A 111 -18.77 3.14 9.79
N TYR A 112 -17.93 3.24 8.75
CA TYR A 112 -16.94 4.30 8.63
C TYR A 112 -17.55 5.68 8.43
N ALA A 113 -18.60 5.81 7.62
CA ALA A 113 -19.26 7.07 7.36
C ALA A 113 -20.06 7.58 8.57
N THR A 114 -20.64 6.66 9.35
CA THR A 114 -21.40 7.00 10.57
C THR A 114 -20.51 7.21 11.80
N GLY A 115 -19.23 6.81 11.71
CA GLY A 115 -18.28 6.90 12.81
C GLY A 115 -18.44 5.80 13.85
N ASP A 116 -19.20 4.73 13.55
CA ASP A 116 -19.34 3.53 14.38
C ASP A 116 -18.10 2.64 14.22
N LEU A 117 -16.96 3.19 14.63
CA LEU A 117 -15.65 2.57 14.48
C LEU A 117 -15.21 1.93 15.81
N PRO A 118 -14.56 0.76 15.78
CA PRO A 118 -13.97 0.15 16.96
C PRO A 118 -12.86 1.06 17.51
N ALA A 119 -12.65 0.98 18.83
CA ALA A 119 -11.68 1.82 19.53
C ALA A 119 -10.24 1.69 18.99
N SER A 120 -9.91 0.53 18.43
CA SER A 120 -8.65 0.31 17.72
C SER A 120 -8.81 -0.72 16.61
N VAL A 121 -8.10 -0.51 15.51
CA VAL A 121 -7.96 -1.47 14.43
C VAL A 121 -6.50 -1.86 14.30
N GLU A 122 -6.23 -3.16 14.29
CA GLU A 122 -4.92 -3.68 13.93
C GLU A 122 -4.84 -3.74 12.41
N THR A 123 -3.90 -2.99 11.83
CA THR A 123 -3.63 -2.97 10.40
C THR A 123 -2.31 -3.66 10.10
N CYS A 124 -2.16 -4.18 8.89
CA CYS A 124 -0.88 -4.76 8.49
C CYS A 124 0.16 -3.64 8.23
N PRO A 125 1.46 -3.95 8.31
CA PRO A 125 2.51 -3.00 7.97
C PRO A 125 2.29 -2.37 6.58
N MET A 126 2.47 -1.06 6.49
CA MET A 126 2.34 -0.31 5.24
C MET A 126 3.54 0.61 5.03
N LEU A 127 4.13 0.52 3.85
CA LEU A 127 5.10 1.48 3.31
C LEU A 127 4.39 2.38 2.29
N ALA A 128 4.60 3.69 2.38
CA ALA A 128 4.09 4.65 1.40
C ALA A 128 5.21 5.58 0.95
N GLY A 129 5.41 5.71 -0.36
CA GLY A 129 6.51 6.48 -0.92
C GLY A 129 6.18 7.14 -2.25
N ARG A 130 6.67 8.37 -2.42
CA ARG A 130 6.71 9.04 -3.71
C ARG A 130 8.11 8.93 -4.27
N PHE A 131 8.22 8.35 -5.45
CA PHE A 131 9.48 8.21 -6.16
C PHE A 131 9.54 9.26 -7.27
N VAL A 132 10.72 9.84 -7.46
CA VAL A 132 10.99 10.79 -8.54
C VAL A 132 12.13 10.23 -9.39
N PRO A 133 12.09 10.40 -10.72
CA PRO A 133 13.17 9.96 -11.58
C PRO A 133 14.48 10.60 -11.15
N MET A 134 15.53 9.79 -11.08
CA MET A 134 16.89 10.28 -10.92
C MET A 134 17.34 10.79 -12.29
N VAL A 135 17.15 12.08 -12.54
CA VAL A 135 17.85 12.80 -13.61
C VAL A 135 19.32 12.99 -13.26
#